data_AF-A0AAE6FXS5-F1
#
_entry.id   AF-A0AAE6FXS5-F1
#
_cell.length_a   1.000
_cell.length_b   1.000
_cell.length_c   1.000
_cell.angle_alpha   90.00
_cell.angle_beta   90.00
_cell.angle_gamma   90.00
#
_symmetry.space_group_name_H-M   'P 1'
#
loop_
_entity.id
_entity.type
_entity.pdbx_description
1 polymer ?
#
loop_
_entity_poly.entity_id
_entity_poly.type
_entity_poly.pdbx_seq_one_letter_code
_entity_poly.pdbx_strand_id
1 'polypeptide(L)' 'MALAALLFPEDAKVLAERPEQDWARVHAELKKKGVTQLLLWQAYLEAVPGGYQFSRFCFGSVLRTAHPHSEE' A
#
# COMPACT_ATOMS: atom_id res chain seq x y z
N MET A 1 -14.07 13.65 -8.20
CA MET A 1 -12.85 13.05 -8.80
C MET A 1 -13.09 12.75 -10.29
N ALA A 2 -13.41 13.76 -11.11
CA ALA A 2 -13.78 13.54 -12.52
C ALA A 2 -12.64 13.87 -13.51
N LEU A 3 -11.75 14.80 -13.15
CA LEU A 3 -10.73 15.33 -14.07
C LEU A 3 -9.59 14.35 -14.35
N ALA A 4 -9.13 13.58 -13.35
CA ALA A 4 -8.01 12.65 -13.53
C ALA A 4 -8.34 11.51 -14.50
N ALA A 5 -9.58 11.01 -14.50
CA ALA A 5 -10.02 9.92 -15.36
C ALA A 5 -10.11 10.31 -16.85
N LEU A 6 -10.36 11.60 -17.14
CA LEU A 6 -10.39 12.12 -18.51
C LEU A 6 -9.00 12.39 -19.07
N LEU A 7 -8.02 12.69 -18.21
CA LEU A 7 -6.65 13.00 -18.62
C LEU A 7 -5.78 11.74 -18.74
N PHE A 8 -6.07 10.70 -17.94
CA PHE A 8 -5.23 9.49 -17.85
C PHE A 8 -6.08 8.21 -17.80
N PRO A 9 -6.74 7.85 -18.91
CA PRO A 9 -7.63 6.68 -18.94
C PRO A 9 -6.89 5.35 -18.72
N GLU A 10 -5.62 5.24 -19.12
CA GLU A 10 -4.80 4.04 -18.89
C GLU A 10 -4.34 3.91 -17.43
N ASP A 11 -3.90 5.01 -16.81
CA ASP A 11 -3.52 5.02 -15.38
C ASP A 11 -4.69 4.67 -14.47
N ALA A 12 -5.91 5.11 -14.80
CA ALA A 12 -7.11 4.76 -14.05
C ALA A 12 -7.38 3.25 -14.06
N LYS A 13 -7.13 2.57 -15.18
CA LYS A 13 -7.29 1.12 -15.31
C LYS A 13 -6.22 0.36 -14.54
N VAL A 14 -4.96 0.78 -14.66
CA VAL A 14 -3.83 0.20 -13.90
C VAL A 14 -4.00 0.38 -12.40
N LEU A 15 -4.58 1.51 -11.96
CA LEU A 15 -4.89 1.74 -10.54
C LEU A 15 -6.03 0.87 -10.03
N ALA A 16 -7.04 0.59 -10.87
CA ALA A 16 -8.18 -0.25 -10.53
C ALA A 16 -7.86 -1.76 -10.54
N GLU A 17 -6.95 -2.21 -11.40
CA GLU A 17 -6.53 -3.62 -11.49
C GLU A 17 -5.47 -4.00 -10.46
N ARG A 18 -4.91 -3.02 -9.72
CA ARG A 18 -3.90 -3.31 -8.71
C ARG A 18 -4.58 -3.82 -7.44
N PRO A 19 -4.31 -5.07 -7.00
CA PRO A 19 -4.95 -5.64 -5.83
C PRO A 19 -4.66 -4.75 -4.62
N GLU A 20 -5.72 -4.29 -3.93
CA GLU A 20 -5.57 -3.57 -2.68
C GLU A 20 -4.83 -4.46 -1.69
N GLN A 21 -3.65 -4.02 -1.29
CA GLN A 21 -2.81 -4.77 -0.37
C GLN A 21 -3.44 -4.75 1.02
N ASP A 22 -3.50 -5.90 1.69
CA ASP A 22 -3.96 -5.99 3.07
C ASP A 22 -2.92 -5.36 4.02
N TRP A 23 -3.07 -4.06 4.27
CA TRP A 23 -2.21 -3.32 5.19
C TRP A 23 -2.30 -3.87 6.62
N ALA A 24 -3.44 -4.43 7.04
CA ALA A 24 -3.57 -4.98 8.39
C ALA A 24 -2.60 -6.15 8.61
N ARG A 25 -2.49 -7.03 7.61
CA ARG A 25 -1.52 -8.12 7.61
C ARG A 25 -0.08 -7.61 7.61
N VAL A 26 0.24 -6.60 6.80
CA VAL A 26 1.59 -5.99 6.75
C VAL A 26 1.99 -5.43 8.12
N HIS A 27 1.08 -4.73 8.81
CA HIS A 27 1.35 -4.24 10.16
C HIS A 27 1.52 -5.37 11.19
N ALA A 28 0.74 -6.45 11.08
CA ALA A 28 0.85 -7.60 11.96
C ALA A 28 2.23 -8.29 11.81
N GLU A 29 2.71 -8.42 10.58
CA GLU A 29 4.04 -8.96 10.29
C GLU A 29 5.16 -8.04 10.77
N LEU A 30 5.01 -6.71 10.60
CA LEU A 30 5.98 -5.72 11.11
C LEU A 30 6.13 -5.70 12.64
N LYS A 31 5.16 -6.23 13.39
CA LYS A 31 5.27 -6.38 14.85
C LYS A 31 6.18 -7.56 15.25
N LYS A 32 6.52 -8.46 14.33
CA LYS A 32 7.41 -9.59 14.62
C LYS A 32 8.87 -9.13 14.65
N LYS A 33 9.66 -9.68 15.57
CA LYS A 33 11.09 -9.37 15.66
C LYS A 33 11.82 -9.75 14.36
N GLY A 34 12.58 -8.82 13.81
CA GLY A 34 13.40 -9.04 12.61
C GLY A 34 12.66 -8.87 11.28
N VAL A 35 11.36 -8.58 11.29
CA VAL A 35 10.63 -8.27 10.06
C VAL A 35 10.78 -6.79 9.74
N THR A 36 11.24 -6.50 8.52
CA THR A 36 11.31 -5.13 8.01
C THR A 36 10.31 -4.92 6.89
N GLN A 37 9.94 -3.66 6.68
CA GLN A 37 9.06 -3.26 5.61
C GLN A 37 9.62 -3.62 4.23
N LEU A 38 10.94 -3.53 4.07
CA LEU A 38 11.64 -3.95 2.86
C LEU A 38 11.46 -5.44 2.58
N LEU A 39 11.59 -6.29 3.61
CA LEU A 39 11.42 -7.73 3.51
C LEU A 39 10.01 -8.12 3.07
N LEU A 40 8.99 -7.47 3.64
CA LEU A 40 7.60 -7.69 3.26
C LEU A 40 7.31 -7.21 1.83
N TRP A 41 7.92 -6.10 1.42
CA TRP A 41 7.79 -5.59 0.05
C TRP A 41 8.43 -6.53 -0.98
N GLN A 42 9.62 -7.08 -0.69
CA GLN A 42 10.28 -8.04 -1.56
C GLN A 42 9.43 -9.31 -1.73
N ALA A 43 8.95 -9.89 -0.64
CA ALA A 43 8.06 -11.06 -0.68
C ALA A 43 6.75 -10.77 -1.43
N TYR A 44 6.23 -9.54 -1.32
CA TYR A 44 5.06 -9.11 -2.05
C TYR A 44 5.32 -9.00 -3.57
N LEU A 45 6.47 -8.48 -3.99
CA LEU A 45 6.84 -8.40 -5.41
C LEU A 45 7.08 -9.76 -6.05
N GLU A 46 7.60 -10.72 -5.28
CA GLU A 46 7.72 -12.12 -5.74
C GLU A 46 6.35 -12.75 -6.03
N ALA A 47 5.33 -12.41 -5.24
CA ALA A 47 3.97 -12.88 -5.43
C ALA A 47 3.18 -12.08 -6.50
N VAL A 48 3.48 -10.79 -6.66
CA VAL A 48 2.76 -9.87 -7.56
C VAL A 48 3.77 -9.11 -8.43
N PRO A 49 4.18 -9.69 -9.58
CA PRO A 49 5.03 -8.99 -10.54
C PRO A 49 4.26 -7.79 -11.11
N GLY A 50 4.73 -6.57 -10.83
CA GLY A 50 4.03 -5.33 -11.17
C GLY A 50 3.18 -4.73 -10.04
N GLY A 51 3.31 -5.26 -8.82
CA GLY A 51 2.68 -4.72 -7.63
C GLY A 51 3.18 -3.32 -7.23
N TYR A 52 2.81 -2.87 -6.04
CA TYR A 52 3.24 -1.58 -5.51
C TYR A 52 4.77 -1.42 -5.44
N GLN A 53 5.24 -0.24 -5.83
CA GLN A 53 6.62 0.17 -5.62
C GLN A 53 6.90 0.45 -4.14
N PHE A 54 8.17 0.35 -3.76
CA PHE A 54 8.63 0.55 -2.38
C PHE A 54 8.15 1.88 -1.76
N SER A 55 8.20 2.98 -2.52
CA SER A 55 7.73 4.30 -2.06
C SER A 55 6.25 4.30 -1.65
N ARG A 56 5.39 3.60 -2.41
CA ARG A 56 3.98 3.43 -2.06
C ARG A 56 3.80 2.47 -0.89
N PHE A 57 4.66 1.46 -0.79
CA PHE A 57 4.69 0.53 0.32
C PHE A 57 4.98 1.24 1.65
N CYS A 58 5.94 2.17 1.68
CA CYS A 58 6.25 3.05 2.82
C CYS A 58 5.07 3.92 3.24
N PHE A 59 4.35 4.50 2.28
CA PHE A 59 3.22 5.38 2.60
C PHE A 59 2.02 4.62 3.18
N GLY A 60 1.73 3.42 2.65
CA GLY A 60 0.59 2.62 3.11
C GLY A 60 0.75 2.08 4.54
N SER A 61 1.98 1.84 5.00
CA SER A 61 2.23 1.42 6.39
C SER A 61 2.16 2.55 7.43
N VAL A 62 1.96 3.81 7.02
CA VAL A 62 1.86 4.96 7.93
C VAL A 62 0.40 5.32 8.23
N LEU A 63 -0.54 4.94 7.35
CA LEU A 63 -1.93 5.38 7.40
C LEU A 63 -2.76 4.81 8.58
N ARG A 64 -2.19 3.96 9.45
CA ARG A 64 -2.88 3.44 10.66
C ARG A 64 -2.26 3.88 11.99
N THR A 65 -1.08 4.50 11.99
CA THR A 65 -0.57 5.17 13.20
C THR A 65 -1.18 6.56 13.39
N ALA A 66 -1.95 7.04 12.40
CA ALA A 66 -2.97 8.04 12.63
C ALA A 66 -4.11 7.38 13.45
N HIS A 67 -3.93 7.35 14.76
CA HIS A 67 -5.07 7.32 15.67
C HIS A 67 -5.98 8.49 15.26
N PRO A 68 -7.30 8.31 15.05
CA PRO A 68 -8.19 9.45 15.09
C PRO A 68 -8.05 10.00 16.50
N HIS A 69 -7.30 11.10 16.67
CA HIS A 69 -7.44 11.89 17.88
C HIS A 69 -8.90 12.32 17.86
N SER A 70 -9.65 11.70 18.76
CA SER A 70 -10.96 12.18 19.14
C SER A 70 -10.74 13.61 19.59
N GLU A 71 -11.27 14.56 18.83
CA GLU A 71 -11.42 15.91 19.31
C GLU A 71 -12.93 16.07 19.55
N GLU A 72 -13.22 16.24 20.83
CA GLU A 72 -14.51 16.37 21.50
C GLU A 72 -15.24 17.65 21.11
#